data_AF-A0A964ZK62-F1
#
_entry.id   AF-A0A964ZK62-F1
#
_cell.length_a   1.000
_cell.length_b   1.000
_cell.length_c   1.000
_cell.angle_alpha   90.00
_cell.angle_beta   90.00
_cell.angle_gamma   90.00
#
_symmetry.space_group_name_H-M   'P 1'
#
loop_
_entity.id
_entity.type
_entity.pdbx_description
1 polymer ?
#
loop_
_entity_poly.entity_id
_entity_poly.type
_entity_poly.pdbx_seq_one_letter_code
_entity_poly.pdbx_strand_id
1 'polypeptide(L)'
;GELVAAIVTERPDQGEDAIERAVIEYETLEPLIDVEQAMNSKTLIYEECGSNIVMGTVEMGMPDNTGDALFKDCEVVVKGRFMNQRVAPCPLEARGSAATWIDGRLHQWISTQHAQGVRGEVAKANKIDAEKIRIITPDVGGGFGAKISAYSEELLLGNISKHVGKPVRWRETRSESMVGLGHGRAQLQYITIGGTKAGRVTAYQLNAIQDSGGWVEVGTVLAPFMTRPMSQGVYDIERMECRTTSVVTNTTPIVAYRGAGRPEATAAIERAIDLFAAEIGKDPAEVRRINLIPKFMETHKTKIGHTYDVGDYGAALEKAMAIAKYSEARAEQAERRKRGDKIQLGIGV
;
A
#
# COMPACT_ATOMS: atom_id res chain seq x y z
N GLY A 1 -8.63 12.18 14.25
CA GLY A 1 -8.30 12.27 12.82
C GLY A 1 -9.55 12.10 11.99
N GLU A 2 -10.37 11.11 12.34
CA GLU A 2 -11.73 10.99 11.82
C GLU A 2 -12.59 12.24 12.10
N LEU A 3 -13.43 12.56 11.14
CA LEU A 3 -14.33 13.71 11.19
C LEU A 3 -15.56 13.36 12.03
N VAL A 4 -15.92 14.27 12.93
CA VAL A 4 -17.08 14.10 13.83
C VAL A 4 -18.13 15.18 13.66
N ALA A 5 -17.74 16.35 13.17
CA ALA A 5 -18.62 17.49 12.94
C ALA A 5 -18.08 18.34 11.78
N ALA A 6 -18.97 19.07 11.11
CA ALA A 6 -18.62 20.07 10.11
C ALA A 6 -19.23 21.41 10.50
N ILE A 7 -18.43 22.48 10.47
CA ILE A 7 -18.88 23.84 10.73
C ILE A 7 -18.81 24.64 9.44
N VAL A 8 -19.89 25.33 9.10
CA VAL A 8 -19.97 26.18 7.90
C VAL A 8 -19.95 27.64 8.33
N THR A 9 -18.98 28.38 7.83
CA THR A 9 -18.79 29.81 8.13
C THR A 9 -18.67 30.64 6.85
N GLU A 10 -18.83 31.95 6.97
CA GLU A 10 -18.68 32.86 5.82
C GLU A 10 -17.20 33.06 5.45
N ARG A 11 -16.32 33.00 6.45
CA ARG A 11 -14.87 33.13 6.26
C ARG A 11 -14.08 32.00 6.93
N PRO A 12 -12.89 31.63 6.40
CA PRO A 12 -12.08 30.55 6.96
C PRO A 12 -11.66 30.79 8.42
N ASP A 13 -11.30 32.03 8.78
CA ASP A 13 -10.90 32.42 10.14
C ASP A 13 -11.98 32.11 11.18
N GLN A 14 -13.25 32.32 10.82
CA GLN A 14 -14.39 32.03 11.69
C GLN A 14 -14.56 30.53 11.94
N GLY A 15 -14.14 29.68 10.99
CA GLY A 15 -14.26 28.23 11.11
C GLY A 15 -13.35 27.67 12.19
N GLU A 16 -12.09 28.14 12.21
CA GLU A 16 -11.10 27.81 13.25
C GLU A 16 -11.58 28.29 14.64
N ASP A 17 -12.09 29.52 14.74
CA ASP A 17 -12.62 30.03 16.01
C ASP A 17 -13.87 29.27 16.48
N ALA A 18 -14.71 28.82 15.56
CA ALA A 18 -15.94 28.12 15.87
C ALA A 18 -15.70 26.66 16.27
N ILE A 19 -14.72 25.98 15.67
CA ILE A 19 -14.43 24.57 16.01
C ILE A 19 -13.86 24.43 17.42
N GLU A 20 -13.05 25.40 17.87
CA GLU A 20 -12.53 25.46 19.25
C GLU A 20 -13.63 25.65 20.31
N ARG A 21 -14.85 26.01 19.91
CA ARG A 21 -16.01 26.12 20.80
C ARG A 21 -16.85 24.85 20.85
N ALA A 22 -16.65 23.92 19.93
CA ALA A 22 -17.38 22.67 19.94
C ALA A 22 -16.91 21.80 21.11
N VAL A 23 -17.86 21.36 21.95
CA VAL A 23 -17.60 20.41 23.03
C VAL A 23 -18.13 19.07 22.59
N ILE A 24 -17.25 18.07 22.53
CA ILE A 24 -17.59 16.69 22.18
C ILE A 24 -17.14 15.81 23.32
N GLU A 25 -18.08 15.08 23.90
CA GLU A 25 -17.81 14.12 24.96
C GLU A 25 -17.55 12.76 24.34
N TYR A 26 -16.41 12.16 24.70
CA TYR A 26 -16.01 10.83 24.24
C TYR A 26 -15.92 9.87 25.42
N GLU A 27 -16.46 8.68 25.25
CA GLU A 27 -16.06 7.52 26.03
C GLU A 27 -14.91 6.83 25.28
N THR A 28 -13.69 6.94 25.82
CA THR A 28 -12.50 6.38 25.16
C THR A 28 -12.43 4.88 25.35
N LEU A 29 -12.32 4.15 24.24
CA LEU A 29 -12.06 2.71 24.23
C LEU A 29 -10.59 2.44 23.93
N GLU A 30 -10.12 1.24 24.29
CA GLU A 30 -8.74 0.82 24.02
C GLU A 30 -8.51 0.66 22.50
N PRO A 31 -7.59 1.40 21.90
CA PRO A 31 -7.37 1.35 20.46
C PRO A 31 -6.50 0.15 20.07
N LEU A 32 -6.82 -0.46 18.92
CA LEU A 32 -6.04 -1.53 18.30
C LEU A 32 -5.25 -0.95 17.13
N ILE A 33 -3.97 -0.62 17.35
CA ILE A 33 -3.10 0.01 16.33
C ILE A 33 -2.03 -0.92 15.75
N ASP A 34 -1.78 -2.06 16.40
CA ASP A 34 -0.90 -3.12 15.88
C ASP A 34 -1.74 -4.20 15.21
N VAL A 35 -1.36 -4.61 14.00
CA VAL A 35 -2.14 -5.57 13.21
C VAL A 35 -2.18 -6.98 13.81
N GLU A 36 -1.13 -7.40 14.54
CA GLU A 36 -1.09 -8.72 15.18
C GLU A 36 -1.93 -8.71 16.45
N GLN A 37 -1.89 -7.63 17.23
CA GLN A 37 -2.80 -7.43 18.36
C GLN A 37 -4.25 -7.36 17.88
N ALA A 38 -4.54 -6.57 16.84
CA ALA A 38 -5.89 -6.37 16.33
C ALA A 38 -6.52 -7.68 15.84
N MET A 39 -5.78 -8.47 15.05
CA MET A 39 -6.32 -9.73 14.50
C MET A 39 -6.60 -10.81 15.55
N ASN A 40 -5.94 -10.74 16.72
CA ASN A 40 -6.10 -11.71 17.81
C ASN A 40 -6.94 -11.16 18.97
N SER A 41 -7.42 -9.92 18.86
CA SER A 41 -8.18 -9.24 19.91
C SER A 41 -9.60 -9.80 20.02
N LYS A 42 -10.12 -9.85 21.25
CA LYS A 42 -11.55 -10.06 21.52
C LYS A 42 -12.36 -8.76 21.44
N THR A 43 -11.70 -7.62 21.63
CA THR A 43 -12.28 -6.30 21.35
C THR A 43 -12.39 -6.16 19.84
N LEU A 44 -13.61 -5.98 19.36
CA LEU A 44 -13.91 -5.79 17.95
C LEU A 44 -14.08 -4.29 17.66
N ILE A 45 -13.45 -3.81 16.59
CA ILE A 45 -13.67 -2.43 16.13
C ILE A 45 -15.09 -2.29 15.57
N TYR A 46 -15.60 -3.36 14.94
CA TYR A 46 -16.96 -3.48 14.43
C TYR A 46 -17.58 -4.78 14.95
N GLU A 47 -18.39 -4.68 16.00
CA GLU A 47 -18.99 -5.84 16.67
C GLU A 47 -19.84 -6.68 15.71
N GLU A 48 -20.57 -6.03 14.80
CA GLU A 48 -21.41 -6.67 13.80
C GLU A 48 -20.63 -7.57 12.82
N CYS A 49 -19.32 -7.37 12.69
CA CYS A 49 -18.46 -8.17 11.82
C CYS A 49 -17.93 -9.44 12.51
N GLY A 50 -17.99 -9.53 13.84
CA GLY A 50 -17.52 -10.71 14.60
C GLY A 50 -16.01 -10.98 14.56
N SER A 51 -15.22 -10.18 13.85
CA SER A 51 -13.77 -10.32 13.70
C SER A 51 -13.14 -8.99 13.22
N ASN A 52 -11.90 -8.72 13.63
CA ASN A 52 -11.10 -7.63 13.05
C ASN A 52 -10.38 -8.03 11.75
N ILE A 53 -10.41 -9.32 11.38
CA ILE A 53 -9.95 -9.80 10.07
C ILE A 53 -11.08 -9.59 9.07
N VAL A 54 -10.84 -8.74 8.08
CA VAL A 54 -11.87 -8.33 7.10
C VAL A 54 -11.71 -9.01 5.75
N MET A 55 -10.53 -9.55 5.43
CA MET A 55 -10.30 -10.34 4.22
C MET A 55 -9.09 -11.27 4.37
N GLY A 56 -9.15 -12.48 3.82
CA GLY A 56 -8.05 -13.44 3.82
C GLY A 56 -7.75 -14.01 2.43
N THR A 57 -6.73 -14.88 2.36
CA THR A 57 -6.48 -15.75 1.20
C THR A 57 -7.28 -17.05 1.25
N VAL A 58 -7.84 -17.41 2.42
CA VAL A 58 -8.63 -18.63 2.59
C VAL A 58 -9.87 -18.64 1.68
N GLU A 59 -10.43 -17.46 1.39
CA GLU A 59 -11.55 -17.26 0.48
C GLU A 59 -11.16 -17.37 -1.02
N MET A 60 -9.86 -17.31 -1.33
CA MET A 60 -9.33 -17.32 -2.70
C MET A 60 -8.70 -18.65 -3.13
N GLY A 61 -8.74 -19.67 -2.26
CA GLY A 61 -8.11 -20.98 -2.46
C GLY A 61 -6.66 -21.03 -2.00
N MET A 62 -6.35 -21.97 -1.10
CA MET A 62 -4.98 -22.24 -0.64
C MET A 62 -4.25 -23.18 -1.60
N PRO A 63 -2.96 -22.99 -1.86
CA PRO A 63 -2.16 -23.97 -2.61
C PRO A 63 -2.14 -25.33 -1.91
N ASP A 64 -2.00 -26.43 -2.66
CA ASP A 64 -1.95 -27.79 -2.08
C ASP A 64 -0.70 -28.04 -1.22
N ASN A 65 0.39 -27.32 -1.51
CA ASN A 65 1.66 -27.43 -0.77
C ASN A 65 1.80 -26.24 0.17
N THR A 66 1.62 -26.46 1.48
CA THR A 66 1.71 -25.41 2.48
C THR A 66 2.59 -25.77 3.67
N GLY A 67 3.11 -24.74 4.35
CA GLY A 67 3.87 -24.90 5.59
C GLY A 67 5.29 -25.43 5.38
N ASP A 68 5.91 -25.95 6.45
CA ASP A 68 7.33 -26.32 6.45
C ASP A 68 7.68 -27.43 5.43
N ALA A 69 6.70 -28.24 5.01
CA ALA A 69 6.85 -29.26 3.97
C ALA A 69 7.30 -28.67 2.62
N LEU A 70 6.98 -27.39 2.34
CA LEU A 70 7.43 -26.66 1.15
C LEU A 70 8.95 -26.62 1.02
N PHE A 71 9.66 -26.69 2.15
CA PHE A 71 11.11 -26.52 2.26
C PHE A 71 11.88 -27.81 2.53
N LYS A 72 11.22 -28.97 2.54
CA LYS A 72 11.81 -30.26 2.96
C LYS A 72 13.09 -30.66 2.19
N ASP A 73 13.19 -30.26 0.93
CA ASP A 73 14.31 -30.60 0.03
C ASP A 73 15.33 -29.45 -0.10
N CYS A 74 15.19 -28.38 0.69
CA CYS A 74 16.12 -27.26 0.68
C CYS A 74 17.33 -27.57 1.56
N GLU A 75 18.53 -27.30 1.06
CA GLU A 75 19.77 -27.41 1.85
C GLU A 75 19.90 -26.27 2.86
N VAL A 76 19.37 -25.10 2.51
CA VAL A 76 19.39 -23.88 3.32
C VAL A 76 18.01 -23.25 3.30
N VAL A 77 17.53 -22.84 4.47
CA VAL A 77 16.23 -22.19 4.67
C VAL A 77 16.42 -21.00 5.59
N VAL A 78 15.93 -19.83 5.16
CA VAL A 78 16.03 -18.57 5.90
C VAL A 78 14.65 -18.00 6.13
N LYS A 79 14.40 -17.51 7.36
CA LYS A 79 13.16 -16.86 7.76
C LYS A 79 13.41 -15.37 8.05
N GLY A 80 12.42 -14.52 7.77
CA GLY A 80 12.50 -13.08 8.03
C GLY A 80 11.16 -12.50 8.43
N ARG A 81 11.18 -11.50 9.31
CA ARG A 81 10.02 -10.68 9.68
C ARG A 81 10.31 -9.23 9.34
N PHE A 82 9.43 -8.63 8.55
CA PHE A 82 9.66 -7.32 7.99
C PHE A 82 8.42 -6.43 8.06
N MET A 83 8.59 -5.21 8.56
CA MET A 83 7.57 -4.18 8.41
C MET A 83 7.83 -3.37 7.14
N ASN A 84 6.86 -3.35 6.23
CA ASN A 84 6.80 -2.31 5.20
C ASN A 84 6.04 -1.11 5.79
N GLN A 85 6.80 -0.12 6.21
CA GLN A 85 6.32 0.98 7.05
C GLN A 85 5.18 1.75 6.40
N ARG A 86 4.19 2.13 7.20
CA ARG A 86 3.15 3.09 6.82
C ARG A 86 3.79 4.40 6.35
N VAL A 87 3.30 4.94 5.24
CA VAL A 87 3.79 6.21 4.68
C VAL A 87 2.65 7.11 4.23
N ALA A 88 2.78 8.40 4.53
CA ALA A 88 1.87 9.42 4.03
C ALA A 88 2.28 9.81 2.59
N PRO A 89 1.33 9.88 1.64
CA PRO A 89 1.60 10.31 0.26
C PRO A 89 2.12 11.75 0.14
N CYS A 90 1.69 12.62 1.06
CA CYS A 90 2.12 14.02 1.21
C CYS A 90 2.23 14.81 -0.12
N PRO A 91 1.17 14.88 -0.95
CA PRO A 91 1.16 15.78 -2.11
C PRO A 91 1.32 17.23 -1.66
N LEU A 92 2.06 18.05 -2.42
CA LEU A 92 2.34 19.44 -2.04
C LEU A 92 1.06 20.26 -1.92
N GLU A 93 0.12 20.03 -2.85
CA GLU A 93 -1.25 20.48 -2.73
C GLU A 93 -2.05 19.49 -1.87
N ALA A 94 -2.61 19.96 -0.75
CA ALA A 94 -3.54 19.18 0.06
C ALA A 94 -4.88 18.97 -0.67
N ARG A 95 -5.80 18.16 -0.13
CA ARG A 95 -7.14 18.01 -0.71
C ARG A 95 -7.94 19.30 -0.62
N GLY A 96 -8.83 19.48 -1.59
CA GLY A 96 -9.73 20.61 -1.65
C GLY A 96 -10.87 20.36 -2.63
N SER A 97 -12.03 20.89 -2.28
CA SER A 97 -13.24 20.77 -3.10
C SER A 97 -14.16 21.97 -2.89
N ALA A 98 -14.94 22.28 -3.91
CA ALA A 98 -16.00 23.29 -3.84
C ALA A 98 -17.24 22.75 -4.53
N ALA A 99 -18.42 23.08 -4.00
CA ALA A 99 -19.69 22.63 -4.54
C ALA A 99 -20.72 23.77 -4.63
N THR A 100 -21.55 23.72 -5.66
CA THR A 100 -22.70 24.63 -5.83
C THR A 100 -23.80 23.94 -6.63
N TRP A 101 -25.03 24.44 -6.48
CA TRP A 101 -26.16 24.04 -7.30
C TRP A 101 -26.47 25.12 -8.33
N ILE A 102 -26.61 24.73 -9.59
CA ILE A 102 -26.96 25.60 -10.73
C ILE A 102 -28.09 24.90 -11.49
N ASP A 103 -29.24 25.54 -11.63
CA ASP A 103 -30.40 25.02 -12.37
C ASP A 103 -30.78 23.58 -11.97
N GLY A 104 -30.74 23.29 -10.67
CA GLY A 104 -31.06 21.97 -10.12
C GLY A 104 -29.98 20.89 -10.30
N ARG A 105 -28.79 21.25 -10.79
CA ARG A 105 -27.64 20.34 -10.96
C ARG A 105 -26.51 20.67 -9.98
N LEU A 106 -25.88 19.64 -9.44
CA LEU A 106 -24.70 19.77 -8.59
C LEU A 106 -23.45 19.95 -9.45
N HIS A 107 -22.76 21.06 -9.27
CA HIS A 107 -21.44 21.31 -9.84
C HIS A 107 -20.41 21.24 -8.72
N GLN A 108 -19.44 20.34 -8.86
CA GLN A 108 -18.42 20.13 -7.84
C GLN A 108 -17.01 20.13 -8.44
N TRP A 109 -16.18 21.04 -7.96
CA TRP A 109 -14.75 21.06 -8.22
C TRP A 109 -14.05 20.17 -7.20
N ILE A 110 -13.16 19.29 -7.64
CA ILE A 110 -12.49 18.35 -6.75
C ILE A 110 -11.09 18.02 -7.24
N SER A 111 -10.14 18.05 -6.29
CA SER A 111 -8.75 17.65 -6.50
C SER A 111 -8.65 16.11 -6.50
N THR A 112 -9.00 15.46 -7.62
CA THR A 112 -9.01 13.99 -7.77
C THR A 112 -8.16 13.51 -8.95
N GLN A 113 -7.77 12.24 -8.92
CA GLN A 113 -7.13 11.52 -10.03
C GLN A 113 -8.14 10.78 -10.93
N HIS A 114 -9.40 10.66 -10.51
CA HIS A 114 -10.41 9.87 -11.22
C HIS A 114 -11.80 10.50 -11.17
N ALA A 115 -11.97 11.60 -11.92
CA ALA A 115 -13.21 12.38 -11.97
C ALA A 115 -14.45 11.54 -12.29
N GLN A 116 -14.33 10.57 -13.20
CA GLN A 116 -15.44 9.71 -13.63
C GLN A 116 -15.90 8.77 -12.52
N GLY A 117 -14.96 8.12 -11.80
CA GLY A 117 -15.27 7.24 -10.68
C GLY A 117 -15.93 8.00 -9.54
N VAL A 118 -15.35 9.14 -9.16
CA VAL A 118 -15.86 10.01 -8.10
C VAL A 118 -17.30 10.48 -8.37
N ARG A 119 -17.69 10.68 -9.62
CA ARG A 119 -19.08 11.07 -9.95
C ARG A 119 -20.10 10.08 -9.38
N GLY A 120 -19.80 8.78 -9.39
CA GLY A 120 -20.68 7.76 -8.82
C GLY A 120 -20.75 7.82 -7.29
N GLU A 121 -19.62 8.06 -6.64
CA GLU A 121 -19.53 8.21 -5.18
C GLU A 121 -20.32 9.44 -4.71
N VAL A 122 -20.13 10.59 -5.39
CA VAL A 122 -20.86 11.83 -5.11
C VAL A 122 -22.36 11.66 -5.38
N ALA A 123 -22.76 10.95 -6.45
CA ALA A 123 -24.16 10.63 -6.73
C ALA A 123 -24.81 9.87 -5.58
N LYS A 124 -24.15 8.81 -5.10
CA LYS A 124 -24.63 7.98 -4.00
C LYS A 124 -24.73 8.79 -2.69
N ALA A 125 -23.71 9.57 -2.35
CA ALA A 125 -23.69 10.38 -1.13
C ALA A 125 -24.78 11.48 -1.12
N ASN A 126 -25.09 12.05 -2.28
CA ASN A 126 -26.09 13.11 -2.43
C ASN A 126 -27.48 12.59 -2.80
N LYS A 127 -27.64 11.26 -2.99
CA LYS A 127 -28.90 10.58 -3.35
C LYS A 127 -29.56 11.20 -4.59
N ILE A 128 -28.77 11.47 -5.63
CA ILE A 128 -29.22 12.02 -6.92
C ILE A 128 -28.66 11.23 -8.10
N ASP A 129 -29.29 11.36 -9.26
CA ASP A 129 -28.81 10.74 -10.50
C ASP A 129 -27.47 11.33 -10.92
N ALA A 130 -26.55 10.48 -11.41
CA ALA A 130 -25.23 10.91 -11.86
C ALA A 130 -25.28 11.95 -13.00
N GLU A 131 -26.36 11.98 -13.78
CA GLU A 131 -26.58 12.99 -14.84
C GLU A 131 -26.85 14.40 -14.30
N LYS A 132 -27.28 14.50 -13.03
CA LYS A 132 -27.48 15.78 -12.34
C LYS A 132 -26.18 16.29 -11.70
N ILE A 133 -25.05 15.63 -11.94
CA ILE A 133 -23.75 15.97 -11.37
C ILE A 133 -22.75 16.30 -12.48
N ARG A 134 -22.09 17.44 -12.30
CA ARG A 134 -20.90 17.81 -13.05
C ARG A 134 -19.70 17.85 -12.10
N ILE A 135 -18.83 16.85 -12.22
CA ILE A 135 -17.51 16.85 -11.57
C ILE A 135 -16.52 17.61 -12.45
N ILE A 136 -15.75 18.51 -11.84
CA ILE A 136 -14.73 19.32 -12.50
C ILE A 136 -13.41 19.10 -11.76
N THR A 137 -12.41 18.57 -12.45
CA THR A 137 -11.08 18.39 -11.89
C THR A 137 -10.14 19.42 -12.52
N PRO A 138 -9.72 20.45 -11.76
CA PRO A 138 -8.76 21.44 -12.23
C PRO A 138 -7.34 20.86 -12.23
N ASP A 139 -6.32 21.70 -12.36
CA ASP A 139 -4.94 21.30 -12.09
C ASP A 139 -4.83 20.74 -10.66
N VAL A 140 -4.15 19.59 -10.51
CA VAL A 140 -3.96 18.90 -9.24
C VAL A 140 -2.46 18.87 -8.91
N GLY A 141 -2.08 19.46 -7.77
CA GLY A 141 -0.70 19.56 -7.29
C GLY A 141 -0.17 18.28 -6.64
N GLY A 142 -0.39 17.15 -7.32
CA GLY A 142 -0.01 15.81 -6.88
C GLY A 142 -1.15 15.06 -6.16
N GLY A 143 -1.19 13.75 -6.36
CA GLY A 143 -2.13 12.84 -5.69
C GLY A 143 -1.54 11.49 -5.32
N PHE A 144 -0.64 10.96 -6.16
CA PHE A 144 0.20 9.79 -5.88
C PHE A 144 -0.55 8.49 -5.54
N GLY A 145 -1.84 8.42 -5.90
CA GLY A 145 -2.76 7.32 -5.64
C GLY A 145 -3.82 7.64 -4.59
N ALA A 146 -3.50 8.53 -3.64
CA ALA A 146 -4.37 8.77 -2.50
C ALA A 146 -5.52 9.74 -2.78
N LYS A 147 -5.49 10.45 -3.92
CA LYS A 147 -6.59 11.28 -4.41
C LYS A 147 -7.42 10.57 -5.49
N ILE A 148 -7.38 9.24 -5.57
CA ILE A 148 -8.18 8.48 -6.56
C ILE A 148 -9.67 8.50 -6.20
N SER A 149 -10.02 8.20 -4.95
CA SER A 149 -11.39 8.21 -4.43
C SER A 149 -11.72 9.56 -3.80
N ALA A 150 -13.01 9.83 -3.62
CA ALA A 150 -13.48 10.94 -2.82
C ALA A 150 -13.60 10.56 -1.34
N TYR A 151 -13.39 11.54 -0.48
CA TYR A 151 -13.45 11.37 0.97
C TYR A 151 -14.69 12.04 1.55
N SER A 152 -15.00 11.73 2.81
CA SER A 152 -16.17 12.24 3.54
C SER A 152 -16.35 13.75 3.41
N GLU A 153 -15.29 14.55 3.54
CA GLU A 153 -15.37 16.02 3.43
C GLU A 153 -15.92 16.44 2.06
N GLU A 154 -15.42 15.82 1.00
CA GLU A 154 -15.78 16.12 -0.39
C GLU A 154 -17.19 15.63 -0.71
N LEU A 155 -17.55 14.43 -0.24
CA LEU A 155 -18.86 13.81 -0.48
C LEU A 155 -20.01 14.60 0.15
N LEU A 156 -19.76 15.28 1.28
CA LEU A 156 -20.76 16.04 2.02
C LEU A 156 -21.06 17.42 1.40
N LEU A 157 -20.15 18.00 0.62
CA LEU A 157 -20.28 19.39 0.16
C LEU A 157 -21.53 19.67 -0.67
N GLY A 158 -21.99 18.71 -1.48
CA GLY A 158 -23.20 18.88 -2.28
C GLY A 158 -24.45 19.09 -1.41
N ASN A 159 -24.63 18.24 -0.40
CA ASN A 159 -25.73 18.33 0.56
C ASN A 159 -25.62 19.60 1.41
N ILE A 160 -24.42 19.94 1.87
CA ILE A 160 -24.18 21.18 2.65
C ILE A 160 -24.53 22.40 1.81
N SER A 161 -24.04 22.49 0.56
CA SER A 161 -24.35 23.58 -0.36
C SER A 161 -25.85 23.74 -0.59
N LYS A 162 -26.55 22.63 -0.76
CA LYS A 162 -28.01 22.61 -0.92
C LYS A 162 -28.73 23.15 0.32
N HIS A 163 -28.30 22.71 1.50
CA HIS A 163 -28.91 23.11 2.77
C HIS A 163 -28.73 24.60 3.06
N VAL A 164 -27.52 25.14 2.86
CA VAL A 164 -27.23 26.56 3.10
C VAL A 164 -27.68 27.48 1.96
N GLY A 165 -28.03 26.92 0.80
CA GLY A 165 -28.46 27.66 -0.39
C GLY A 165 -27.37 28.51 -1.03
N LYS A 166 -26.08 28.19 -0.79
CA LYS A 166 -24.91 28.95 -1.27
C LYS A 166 -23.81 28.01 -1.77
N PRO A 167 -22.90 28.48 -2.65
CA PRO A 167 -21.66 27.76 -2.92
C PRO A 167 -20.86 27.55 -1.64
N VAL A 168 -20.26 26.38 -1.50
CA VAL A 168 -19.38 26.03 -0.36
C VAL A 168 -18.02 25.60 -0.85
N ARG A 169 -17.00 25.84 -0.04
CA ARG A 169 -15.63 25.40 -0.29
C ARG A 169 -15.07 24.75 0.96
N TRP A 170 -14.27 23.73 0.75
CA TRP A 170 -13.48 23.07 1.77
C TRP A 170 -12.07 22.85 1.24
N ARG A 171 -11.10 22.99 2.14
CA ARG A 171 -9.70 22.61 1.91
C ARG A 171 -9.15 22.14 3.23
N GLU A 172 -8.33 21.09 3.20
CA GLU A 172 -7.60 20.67 4.38
C GLU A 172 -6.28 21.45 4.51
N THR A 173 -5.81 21.58 5.74
CA THR A 173 -4.45 21.99 6.09
C THR A 173 -3.47 20.83 5.90
N ARG A 174 -2.16 21.12 5.98
CA ARG A 174 -1.15 20.05 5.96
C ARG A 174 -1.33 19.06 7.11
N SER A 175 -1.63 19.54 8.32
CA SER A 175 -1.80 18.69 9.50
C SER A 175 -2.99 17.75 9.36
N GLU A 176 -4.12 18.26 8.85
CA GLU A 176 -5.30 17.45 8.53
C GLU A 176 -4.97 16.42 7.45
N SER A 177 -4.27 16.81 6.37
CA SER A 177 -3.85 15.90 5.32
C SER A 177 -3.00 14.74 5.84
N MET A 178 -2.13 14.97 6.83
CA MET A 178 -1.29 13.91 7.40
C MET A 178 -2.10 12.84 8.15
N VAL A 179 -3.30 13.14 8.64
CA VAL A 179 -4.14 12.21 9.43
C VAL A 179 -5.44 11.78 8.74
N GLY A 180 -5.92 12.56 7.77
CA GLY A 180 -7.18 12.36 7.05
C GLY A 180 -7.03 11.87 5.62
N LEU A 181 -5.91 12.15 4.93
CA LEU A 181 -5.62 11.54 3.64
C LEU A 181 -5.15 10.10 3.86
N GLY A 182 -5.68 9.16 3.07
CA GLY A 182 -5.30 7.76 3.16
C GLY A 182 -3.79 7.54 3.02
N HIS A 183 -3.26 6.58 3.79
CA HIS A 183 -1.83 6.24 3.79
C HIS A 183 -1.52 5.05 2.88
N GLY A 184 -0.24 4.79 2.60
CA GLY A 184 0.19 3.62 1.83
C GLY A 184 0.99 2.61 2.66
N ARG A 185 1.20 1.43 2.06
CA ARG A 185 2.06 0.35 2.58
C ARG A 185 1.44 -0.36 3.79
N ALA A 186 1.98 -0.13 4.99
CA ALA A 186 1.53 -0.70 6.27
C ALA A 186 1.28 -2.22 6.19
N GLN A 187 2.31 -2.95 5.78
CA GLN A 187 2.23 -4.39 5.57
C GLN A 187 3.31 -5.10 6.39
N LEU A 188 2.88 -5.92 7.35
CA LEU A 188 3.76 -6.82 8.09
C LEU A 188 3.96 -8.11 7.29
N GLN A 189 5.20 -8.47 7.03
CA GLN A 189 5.56 -9.56 6.13
C GLN A 189 6.42 -10.58 6.85
N TYR A 190 5.98 -11.83 6.85
CA TYR A 190 6.77 -12.98 7.23
C TYR A 190 7.20 -13.71 5.96
N ILE A 191 8.51 -13.85 5.77
CA ILE A 191 9.06 -14.58 4.64
C ILE A 191 9.78 -15.83 5.11
N THR A 192 9.71 -16.87 4.28
CA THR A 192 10.61 -18.02 4.33
C THR A 192 11.11 -18.30 2.92
N ILE A 193 12.41 -18.43 2.73
CA ILE A 193 13.04 -18.71 1.44
C ILE A 193 14.02 -19.87 1.59
N GLY A 194 14.07 -20.76 0.61
CA GLY A 194 14.96 -21.91 0.67
C GLY A 194 15.48 -22.36 -0.68
N GLY A 195 16.64 -23.01 -0.65
CA GLY A 195 17.38 -23.36 -1.85
C GLY A 195 18.62 -24.20 -1.56
N THR A 196 19.52 -24.29 -2.54
CA THR A 196 20.78 -25.00 -2.46
C THR A 196 21.94 -24.07 -2.08
N LYS A 197 23.03 -24.61 -1.52
CA LYS A 197 24.25 -23.84 -1.23
C LYS A 197 24.91 -23.25 -2.49
N ALA A 198 24.60 -23.78 -3.68
CA ALA A 198 25.06 -23.24 -4.95
C ALA A 198 24.35 -21.94 -5.36
N GLY A 199 23.26 -21.54 -4.67
CA GLY A 199 22.53 -20.31 -4.91
C GLY A 199 21.23 -20.47 -5.71
N ARG A 200 20.77 -21.69 -6.00
CA ARG A 200 19.46 -21.94 -6.61
C ARG A 200 18.37 -21.85 -5.54
N VAL A 201 17.44 -20.90 -5.69
CA VAL A 201 16.24 -20.81 -4.85
C VAL A 201 15.19 -21.77 -5.41
N THR A 202 14.58 -22.59 -4.55
CA THR A 202 13.56 -23.58 -4.96
C THR A 202 12.23 -23.40 -4.27
N ALA A 203 12.19 -22.69 -3.14
CA ALA A 203 10.98 -22.47 -2.36
C ALA A 203 10.92 -21.05 -1.80
N TYR A 204 9.73 -20.44 -1.85
CA TYR A 204 9.45 -19.15 -1.24
C TYR A 204 8.02 -19.12 -0.66
N GLN A 205 7.91 -18.65 0.58
CA GLN A 205 6.65 -18.42 1.27
C GLN A 205 6.59 -16.97 1.75
N LEU A 206 5.46 -16.30 1.50
CA LEU A 206 5.12 -14.98 2.04
C LEU A 206 3.80 -15.05 2.80
N ASN A 207 3.81 -14.70 4.09
CA ASN A 207 2.59 -14.41 4.85
C ASN A 207 2.55 -12.90 5.12
N ALA A 208 1.62 -12.19 4.48
CA ALA A 208 1.48 -10.75 4.57
C ALA A 208 0.23 -10.36 5.35
N ILE A 209 0.40 -9.61 6.44
CA ILE A 209 -0.68 -9.00 7.20
C ILE A 209 -0.78 -7.54 6.80
N GLN A 210 -1.89 -7.16 6.18
CA GLN A 210 -2.18 -5.83 5.67
C GLN A 210 -3.01 -5.05 6.69
N ASP A 211 -2.50 -3.91 7.12
CA ASP A 211 -3.30 -2.93 7.84
C ASP A 211 -4.32 -2.32 6.86
N SER A 212 -5.60 -2.31 7.21
CA SER A 212 -6.66 -1.63 6.44
C SER A 212 -6.91 -0.21 6.95
N GLY A 213 -6.43 0.11 8.16
CA GLY A 213 -6.88 1.26 8.94
C GLY A 213 -8.30 1.08 9.46
N GLY A 214 -8.92 2.21 9.82
CA GLY A 214 -10.22 2.25 10.47
C GLY A 214 -11.34 1.69 9.59
N TRP A 215 -11.27 1.89 8.27
CA TRP A 215 -12.35 1.56 7.36
C TRP A 215 -11.97 0.50 6.32
N VAL A 216 -12.94 -0.31 5.91
CA VAL A 216 -12.79 -1.28 4.82
C VAL A 216 -12.87 -0.55 3.48
N GLU A 217 -11.73 -0.04 3.02
CA GLU A 217 -11.58 0.62 1.73
C GLU A 217 -10.66 -0.18 0.79
N VAL A 218 -10.07 0.47 -0.22
CA VAL A 218 -9.17 -0.17 -1.18
C VAL A 218 -7.96 -0.82 -0.50
N GLY A 219 -7.50 -0.33 0.66
CA GLY A 219 -6.41 -0.91 1.43
C GLY A 219 -6.62 -2.38 1.78
N THR A 220 -7.86 -2.77 2.09
CA THR A 220 -8.22 -4.16 2.44
C THR A 220 -7.97 -5.13 1.28
N VAL A 221 -8.02 -4.66 0.04
CA VAL A 221 -7.89 -5.50 -1.16
C VAL A 221 -6.49 -5.43 -1.80
N LEU A 222 -5.59 -4.56 -1.33
CA LEU A 222 -4.26 -4.39 -1.91
C LEU A 222 -3.38 -5.64 -1.76
N ALA A 223 -3.29 -6.22 -0.56
CA ALA A 223 -2.51 -7.43 -0.36
C ALA A 223 -3.01 -8.62 -1.22
N PRO A 224 -4.30 -9.02 -1.15
CA PRO A 224 -4.79 -10.18 -1.89
C PRO A 224 -4.73 -10.03 -3.41
N PHE A 225 -4.99 -8.83 -3.95
CA PHE A 225 -5.11 -8.63 -5.41
C PHE A 225 -3.95 -7.88 -6.06
N MET A 226 -3.04 -7.27 -5.29
CA MET A 226 -1.89 -6.55 -5.84
C MET A 226 -0.55 -7.09 -5.33
N THR A 227 -0.40 -7.33 -4.02
CA THR A 227 0.84 -7.92 -3.47
C THR A 227 0.98 -9.38 -3.88
N ARG A 228 -0.03 -10.21 -3.63
CA ARG A 228 0.04 -11.66 -3.90
C ARG A 228 0.42 -11.97 -5.36
N PRO A 229 -0.23 -11.40 -6.40
CA PRO A 229 0.11 -11.70 -7.79
C PRO A 229 1.54 -11.31 -8.19
N MET A 230 2.18 -10.41 -7.43
CA MET A 230 3.54 -9.95 -7.69
C MET A 230 4.58 -10.56 -6.75
N SER A 231 4.18 -11.46 -5.84
CA SER A 231 5.07 -12.00 -4.79
C SER A 231 6.26 -12.82 -5.34
N GLN A 232 6.16 -13.34 -6.57
CA GLN A 232 7.27 -14.01 -7.25
C GLN A 232 8.39 -13.05 -7.68
N GLY A 233 8.06 -11.78 -7.90
CA GLY A 233 8.99 -10.84 -8.54
C GLY A 233 9.46 -11.37 -9.90
N VAL A 234 10.75 -11.23 -10.16
CA VAL A 234 11.39 -11.57 -11.45
C VAL A 234 12.10 -12.92 -11.43
N TYR A 235 11.83 -13.75 -10.42
CA TYR A 235 12.55 -15.00 -10.17
C TYR A 235 11.77 -16.23 -10.62
N ASP A 236 12.47 -17.22 -11.16
CA ASP A 236 11.94 -18.54 -11.46
C ASP A 236 12.08 -19.44 -10.24
N ILE A 237 11.07 -19.41 -9.36
CA ILE A 237 11.03 -20.18 -8.12
C ILE A 237 9.96 -21.26 -8.28
N GLU A 238 10.35 -22.52 -8.15
CA GLU A 238 9.48 -23.65 -8.44
C GLU A 238 8.28 -23.76 -7.47
N ARG A 239 8.54 -23.64 -6.17
CA ARG A 239 7.55 -23.84 -5.11
C ARG A 239 7.24 -22.53 -4.42
N MET A 240 5.99 -22.09 -4.49
CA MET A 240 5.57 -20.80 -3.95
C MET A 240 4.28 -20.87 -3.16
N GLU A 241 4.25 -20.12 -2.05
CA GLU A 241 3.05 -19.88 -1.27
C GLU A 241 2.96 -18.40 -0.89
N CYS A 242 1.81 -17.77 -1.09
CA CYS A 242 1.57 -16.41 -0.63
C CYS A 242 0.19 -16.35 0.05
N ARG A 243 0.19 -16.05 1.36
CA ARG A 243 -1.01 -15.80 2.15
C ARG A 243 -1.09 -14.33 2.51
N THR A 244 -2.30 -13.80 2.49
CA THR A 244 -2.62 -12.43 2.86
C THR A 244 -3.76 -12.40 3.85
N THR A 245 -3.66 -11.51 4.84
CA THR A 245 -4.70 -11.27 5.84
C THR A 245 -4.83 -9.76 6.01
N SER A 246 -6.01 -9.20 5.76
CA SER A 246 -6.30 -7.79 5.94
C SER A 246 -7.04 -7.59 7.25
N VAL A 247 -6.55 -6.65 8.05
CA VAL A 247 -6.99 -6.42 9.43
C VAL A 247 -7.38 -4.95 9.59
N VAL A 248 -8.51 -4.67 10.24
CA VAL A 248 -8.88 -3.30 10.62
C VAL A 248 -8.14 -2.88 11.89
N THR A 249 -7.75 -1.61 11.96
CA THR A 249 -7.03 -1.00 13.09
C THR A 249 -7.58 0.40 13.35
N ASN A 250 -7.38 0.97 14.54
CA ASN A 250 -7.76 2.36 14.86
C ASN A 250 -6.77 3.37 14.29
N THR A 251 -6.46 3.28 12.99
CA THR A 251 -5.51 4.15 12.28
C THR A 251 -6.12 4.71 11.00
N THR A 252 -5.47 5.70 10.36
CA THR A 252 -5.93 6.24 9.07
C THR A 252 -6.09 5.12 8.03
N PRO A 253 -7.15 5.11 7.21
CA PRO A 253 -7.33 4.10 6.16
C PRO A 253 -6.10 3.95 5.25
N ILE A 254 -5.81 2.71 4.86
CA ILE A 254 -4.83 2.44 3.81
C ILE A 254 -5.48 2.58 2.44
N VAL A 255 -4.80 3.27 1.55
CA VAL A 255 -5.21 3.50 0.16
C VAL A 255 -4.05 3.22 -0.80
N ALA A 256 -4.32 3.38 -2.09
CA ALA A 256 -3.27 3.27 -3.09
C ALA A 256 -2.21 4.37 -2.91
N TYR A 257 -0.95 3.97 -2.83
CA TYR A 257 0.20 4.88 -2.92
C TYR A 257 1.24 4.30 -3.88
N ARG A 258 1.48 5.00 -5.00
CA ARG A 258 2.48 4.68 -6.06
C ARG A 258 2.83 3.19 -6.15
N GLY A 259 2.11 2.46 -7.00
CA GLY A 259 2.32 1.03 -7.25
C GLY A 259 1.35 0.11 -6.50
N ALA A 260 1.02 0.46 -5.25
CA ALA A 260 0.01 -0.17 -4.37
C ALA A 260 0.04 -1.71 -4.35
N GLY A 261 0.62 -2.31 -3.32
CA GLY A 261 0.80 -3.75 -3.15
C GLY A 261 2.02 -4.32 -3.89
N ARG A 262 2.36 -3.77 -5.07
CA ARG A 262 3.55 -4.21 -5.84
C ARG A 262 4.88 -3.84 -5.18
N PRO A 263 5.09 -2.59 -4.70
CA PRO A 263 6.30 -2.26 -3.94
C PRO A 263 6.50 -3.14 -2.70
N GLU A 264 5.40 -3.52 -2.05
CA GLU A 264 5.38 -4.39 -0.88
C GLU A 264 5.83 -5.80 -1.27
N ALA A 265 5.31 -6.36 -2.36
CA ALA A 265 5.76 -7.65 -2.91
C ALA A 265 7.25 -7.63 -3.29
N THR A 266 7.69 -6.63 -4.05
CA THR A 266 9.10 -6.47 -4.44
C THR A 266 10.00 -6.35 -3.22
N ALA A 267 9.64 -5.52 -2.24
CA ALA A 267 10.43 -5.38 -1.02
C ALA A 267 10.52 -6.68 -0.21
N ALA A 268 9.50 -7.55 -0.25
CA ALA A 268 9.53 -8.84 0.42
C ALA A 268 10.50 -9.81 -0.25
N ILE A 269 10.37 -10.00 -1.56
CA ILE A 269 11.18 -10.99 -2.29
C ILE A 269 12.65 -10.56 -2.43
N GLU A 270 12.92 -9.28 -2.69
CA GLU A 270 14.31 -8.78 -2.78
C GLU A 270 15.07 -8.94 -1.46
N ARG A 271 14.41 -8.63 -0.33
CA ARG A 271 15.01 -8.85 1.00
C ARG A 271 15.17 -10.33 1.32
N ALA A 272 14.25 -11.18 0.87
CA ALA A 272 14.39 -12.63 1.02
C ALA A 272 15.59 -13.16 0.24
N ILE A 273 15.80 -12.70 -1.00
CA ILE A 273 16.96 -13.05 -1.82
C ILE A 273 18.26 -12.58 -1.16
N ASP A 274 18.32 -11.36 -0.64
CA ASP A 274 19.51 -10.86 0.08
C ASP A 274 19.80 -11.66 1.36
N LEU A 275 18.77 -12.02 2.12
CA LEU A 275 18.92 -12.89 3.29
C LEU A 275 19.45 -14.28 2.92
N PHE A 276 18.91 -14.87 1.86
CA PHE A 276 19.37 -16.16 1.36
C PHE A 276 20.82 -16.10 0.87
N ALA A 277 21.17 -15.07 0.10
CA ALA A 277 22.53 -14.84 -0.39
C ALA A 277 23.54 -14.68 0.75
N ALA A 278 23.17 -13.92 1.79
CA ALA A 278 23.99 -13.75 2.99
C ALA A 278 24.21 -15.08 3.73
N GLU A 279 23.17 -15.90 3.90
CA GLU A 279 23.25 -17.18 4.60
C GLU A 279 24.19 -18.18 3.90
N ILE A 280 24.15 -18.22 2.57
CA ILE A 280 25.04 -19.11 1.79
C ILE A 280 26.41 -18.49 1.48
N GLY A 281 26.67 -17.26 1.94
CA GLY A 281 27.93 -16.54 1.72
C GLY A 281 28.20 -16.19 0.25
N LYS A 282 27.15 -15.92 -0.54
CA LYS A 282 27.24 -15.68 -1.99
C LYS A 282 26.91 -14.23 -2.33
N ASP A 283 27.48 -13.72 -3.42
CA ASP A 283 27.17 -12.36 -3.89
C ASP A 283 25.67 -12.25 -4.27
N PRO A 284 24.94 -11.25 -3.76
CA PRO A 284 23.50 -11.14 -3.99
C PRO A 284 23.13 -10.88 -5.45
N ALA A 285 24.01 -10.27 -6.26
CA ALA A 285 23.78 -10.13 -7.70
C ALA A 285 23.97 -11.47 -8.43
N GLU A 286 24.88 -12.32 -7.97
CA GLU A 286 25.04 -13.67 -8.51
C GLU A 286 23.83 -14.55 -8.18
N VAL A 287 23.33 -14.51 -6.95
CA VAL A 287 22.10 -15.23 -6.57
C VAL A 287 20.91 -14.78 -7.41
N ARG A 288 20.75 -13.47 -7.64
CA ARG A 288 19.72 -12.96 -8.56
C ARG A 288 19.92 -13.53 -9.95
N ARG A 289 21.12 -13.39 -10.53
CA ARG A 289 21.46 -13.87 -11.88
C ARG A 289 21.14 -15.36 -12.08
N ILE A 290 21.40 -16.19 -11.06
CA ILE A 290 21.07 -17.62 -11.09
C ILE A 290 19.56 -17.84 -11.24
N ASN A 291 18.74 -17.05 -10.54
CA ASN A 291 17.32 -17.32 -10.36
C ASN A 291 16.38 -16.45 -11.20
N LEU A 292 16.88 -15.54 -12.05
CA LEU A 292 16.01 -14.75 -12.92
C LEU A 292 15.20 -15.63 -13.87
N ILE A 293 13.96 -15.22 -14.13
CA ILE A 293 13.17 -15.77 -15.24
C ILE A 293 13.96 -15.54 -16.54
N PRO A 294 14.21 -16.58 -17.36
CA PRO A 294 14.88 -16.44 -18.65
C PRO A 294 14.12 -15.47 -19.55
N LYS A 295 14.82 -14.82 -20.49
CA LYS A 295 14.21 -13.90 -21.45
C LYS A 295 12.99 -14.52 -22.13
N PHE A 296 11.90 -13.76 -22.20
CA PHE A 296 10.67 -14.16 -22.87
C PHE A 296 10.12 -13.00 -23.72
N MET A 297 9.61 -13.34 -24.91
CA MET A 297 9.02 -12.39 -25.88
C MET A 297 7.51 -12.64 -26.08
N GLU A 298 6.97 -13.67 -25.43
CA GLU A 298 5.56 -14.02 -25.36
C GLU A 298 5.17 -14.14 -23.88
N THR A 299 3.87 -14.19 -23.59
CA THR A 299 3.38 -14.17 -22.22
C THR A 299 3.97 -15.28 -21.35
N HIS A 300 4.41 -14.91 -20.14
CA HIS A 300 4.97 -15.83 -19.15
C HIS A 300 4.06 -15.93 -17.92
N LYS A 301 3.49 -17.11 -17.67
CA LYS A 301 2.66 -17.36 -16.49
C LYS A 301 3.53 -17.72 -15.28
N THR A 302 3.52 -16.85 -14.28
CA THR A 302 4.18 -17.06 -12.99
C THR A 302 3.55 -18.22 -12.21
N LYS A 303 4.29 -18.79 -11.25
CA LYS A 303 3.79 -19.84 -10.35
C LYS A 303 2.67 -19.35 -9.43
N ILE A 304 2.63 -18.05 -9.14
CA ILE A 304 1.52 -17.43 -8.40
C ILE A 304 0.31 -17.07 -9.29
N GLY A 305 0.38 -17.36 -10.60
CA GLY A 305 -0.73 -17.31 -11.54
C GLY A 305 -0.86 -16.02 -12.35
N HIS A 306 -0.12 -14.96 -12.01
CA HIS A 306 -0.09 -13.73 -12.80
C HIS A 306 0.65 -13.95 -14.13
N THR A 307 0.23 -13.26 -15.19
CA THR A 307 0.84 -13.39 -16.51
C THR A 307 1.64 -12.14 -16.83
N TYR A 308 2.94 -12.30 -17.03
CA TYR A 308 3.82 -11.24 -17.52
C TYR A 308 3.78 -11.21 -19.04
N ASP A 309 3.99 -10.04 -19.62
CA ASP A 309 3.90 -9.78 -21.05
C ASP A 309 5.19 -10.17 -21.79
N VAL A 310 6.30 -9.48 -21.49
CA VAL A 310 7.65 -9.72 -22.03
C VAL A 310 8.70 -9.36 -20.98
N GLY A 311 9.92 -9.88 -21.09
CA GLY A 311 10.97 -9.57 -20.13
C GLY A 311 12.38 -10.00 -20.53
N ASP A 312 13.36 -9.15 -20.22
CA ASP A 312 14.80 -9.43 -20.33
C ASP A 312 15.52 -8.91 -19.07
N TYR A 313 15.24 -9.56 -17.94
CA TYR A 313 15.75 -9.13 -16.63
C TYR A 313 17.27 -9.29 -16.50
N GLY A 314 17.83 -10.31 -17.17
CA GLY A 314 19.27 -10.53 -17.22
C GLY A 314 19.99 -9.35 -17.86
N ALA A 315 19.53 -8.90 -19.04
CA ALA A 315 20.12 -7.73 -19.70
C ALA A 315 19.97 -6.45 -18.85
N ALA A 316 18.85 -6.27 -18.17
CA ALA A 316 18.63 -5.14 -17.26
C ALA A 316 19.61 -5.16 -16.08
N LEU A 317 19.81 -6.32 -15.45
CA LEU A 317 20.76 -6.50 -14.35
C LEU A 317 22.20 -6.20 -14.79
N GLU A 318 22.66 -6.79 -15.91
CA GLU A 318 24.02 -6.53 -16.42
C GLU A 318 24.25 -5.05 -16.71
N LYS A 319 23.28 -4.39 -17.34
CA LYS A 319 23.37 -2.97 -17.67
C LYS A 319 23.45 -2.11 -16.41
N ALA A 320 22.62 -2.39 -15.41
CA ALA A 320 22.64 -1.67 -14.13
C ALA A 320 23.99 -1.87 -13.42
N MET A 321 24.49 -3.10 -13.35
CA MET A 321 25.78 -3.43 -12.72
C MET A 321 26.96 -2.73 -13.41
N ALA A 322 26.97 -2.67 -14.73
CA ALA A 322 28.00 -1.98 -15.50
C ALA A 322 28.01 -0.47 -15.22
N ILE A 323 26.83 0.18 -15.25
CA ILE A 323 26.69 1.62 -14.97
C ILE A 323 27.11 1.94 -13.53
N ALA A 324 26.69 1.10 -12.58
CA ALA A 324 27.02 1.27 -11.17
C ALA A 324 28.47 0.88 -10.83
N LYS A 325 29.24 0.34 -11.79
CA LYS A 325 30.59 -0.21 -11.57
C LYS A 325 30.62 -1.17 -10.38
N TYR A 326 29.66 -2.11 -10.38
CA TYR A 326 29.35 -2.94 -9.21
C TYR A 326 30.57 -3.62 -8.57
N SER A 327 31.47 -4.20 -9.38
CA SER A 327 32.68 -4.86 -8.90
C SER A 327 33.64 -3.89 -8.20
N GLU A 328 33.80 -2.67 -8.71
CA GLU A 328 34.60 -1.61 -8.08
C GLU A 328 33.97 -1.19 -6.74
N ALA A 329 32.65 -1.00 -6.72
CA ALA A 329 31.91 -0.66 -5.51
C ALA A 329 32.03 -1.76 -4.43
N ARG A 330 31.99 -3.04 -4.82
CA ARG A 330 32.19 -4.18 -3.90
C ARG A 330 33.61 -4.22 -3.34
N ALA A 331 34.62 -3.98 -4.17
CA ALA A 331 36.01 -3.89 -3.71
C ALA A 331 36.19 -2.73 -2.72
N GLU A 332 35.62 -1.56 -3.02
CA GLU A 332 35.64 -0.41 -2.12
C GLU A 332 34.92 -0.69 -0.79
N GLN A 333 33.75 -1.33 -0.83
CA GLN A 333 33.01 -1.74 0.37
C GLN A 333 33.87 -2.65 1.26
N ALA A 334 34.56 -3.64 0.68
CA ALA A 334 35.43 -4.54 1.43
C ALA A 334 36.59 -3.81 2.10
N GLU A 335 37.25 -2.89 1.39
CA GLU A 335 38.35 -2.09 1.93
C GLU A 335 37.89 -1.15 3.07
N ARG A 336 36.74 -0.47 2.91
CA ARG A 336 36.15 0.38 3.96
C ARG A 336 35.83 -0.42 5.23
N ARG A 337 35.35 -1.66 5.09
CA ARG A 337 35.10 -2.57 6.23
C ARG A 337 36.39 -2.99 6.91
N LYS A 338 37.40 -3.39 6.14
CA LYS A 338 38.71 -3.81 6.65
C LYS A 338 39.42 -2.72 7.45
N ARG A 339 39.32 -1.46 7.01
CA ARG A 339 39.88 -0.29 7.73
C ARG A 339 39.06 0.14 8.95
N GLY A 340 37.82 -0.35 9.08
CA GLY A 340 36.91 0.10 10.14
C GLY A 340 36.42 1.54 9.94
N ASP A 341 36.22 1.97 8.68
CA ASP A 341 35.81 3.35 8.38
C ASP A 341 34.48 3.71 9.06
N LYS A 342 34.35 4.94 9.55
CA LYS A 342 33.10 5.42 10.18
C LYS A 342 31.91 5.41 9.21
N ILE A 343 32.17 5.65 7.92
CA ILE A 343 31.14 5.67 6.86
C ILE A 343 31.33 4.43 5.99
N GLN A 344 30.43 3.47 6.16
CA GLN A 344 30.40 2.24 5.38
C GLN A 344 29.63 2.44 4.07
N LEU A 345 30.00 1.69 3.03
CA LEU A 345 29.29 1.70 1.75
C LEU A 345 28.20 0.63 1.75
N GLY A 346 26.94 1.04 1.59
CA GLY A 346 25.80 0.14 1.35
C GLY A 346 25.60 -0.08 -0.15
N ILE A 347 25.37 -1.32 -0.56
CA ILE A 347 25.09 -1.68 -1.96
C ILE A 347 23.80 -2.51 -1.96
N GLY A 348 22.73 -1.93 -2.49
CA GLY A 348 21.49 -2.65 -2.81
C GLY A 348 21.53 -3.06 -4.28
N VAL A 349 21.04 -4.27 -4.58
CA VAL A 349 20.94 -4.83 -5.93
C VAL A 349 19.49 -5.01 -6.29
#